data_AF-A0A2T5Y9Y0-F1
#
_entry.id   AF-A0A2T5Y9Y0-F1
#
_cell.length_a   1.000
_cell.length_b   1.000
_cell.length_c   1.000
_cell.angle_alpha   90.00
_cell.angle_beta   90.00
_cell.angle_gamma   90.00
#
_symmetry.space_group_name_H-M   'P 1'
#
loop_
_entity.id
_entity.type
_entity.pdbx_description
1 polymer ?
#
loop_
_entity_poly.entity_id
_entity_poly.type
_entity_poly.pdbx_seq_one_letter_code
_entity_poly.pdbx_strand_id
1 'polypeptide(L)' 'MDNFNFDDSKSQEENLEAFFNFCIQKDPVLGKIIADNKDLLTRVDSDASNLKSEFRTKVAQQVSAVYKQSE' A
#
# COMPACT_ATOMS: atom_id res chain seq x y z
N MET A 1 -2.69 -27.37 -17.91
CA MET A 1 -2.53 -25.95 -17.57
C MET A 1 -2.23 -25.90 -16.08
N ASP A 2 -1.14 -25.26 -15.65
CA ASP A 2 -0.90 -25.07 -14.21
C ASP A 2 -1.86 -24.02 -13.69
N ASN A 3 -2.65 -24.36 -12.68
CA ASN A 3 -3.51 -23.40 -11.98
C ASN A 3 -2.73 -22.80 -10.81
N PHE A 4 -2.87 -21.48 -10.59
CA PHE A 4 -2.37 -20.83 -9.39
C PHE A 4 -3.30 -21.14 -8.21
N ASN A 5 -2.74 -21.51 -7.07
CA ASN A 5 -3.48 -21.74 -5.83
C ASN A 5 -2.98 -20.79 -4.75
N PHE A 6 -3.92 -20.17 -4.04
CA PHE A 6 -3.62 -19.39 -2.85
C PHE A 6 -3.23 -20.32 -1.69
N ASP A 7 -2.24 -19.88 -0.92
CA ASP A 7 -1.69 -20.62 0.21
C ASP A 7 -2.25 -20.03 1.51
N ASP A 8 -3.11 -20.80 2.19
CA ASP A 8 -3.74 -20.37 3.46
C ASP A 8 -2.71 -20.15 4.59
N SER A 9 -1.48 -20.65 4.45
CA SER A 9 -0.40 -20.40 5.42
C SER A 9 0.32 -19.07 5.22
N LYS A 10 0.08 -18.37 4.10
CA LYS A 10 0.66 -17.07 3.78
C LYS A 10 -0.29 -15.93 4.10
N SER A 11 0.27 -14.76 4.36
CA SER A 11 -0.49 -13.53 4.42
C SER A 11 -1.15 -13.22 3.07
N GLN A 12 -2.18 -12.37 3.08
CA GLN A 12 -2.84 -11.93 1.85
C GLN A 12 -1.87 -11.21 0.90
N GLU A 13 -0.93 -10.44 1.45
CA GLU A 13 0.06 -9.68 0.66
C GLU A 13 1.04 -10.61 -0.05
N GLU A 14 1.59 -11.60 0.66
CA GLU A 14 2.46 -12.64 0.06
C GLU A 14 1.74 -13.45 -1.02
N ASN A 15 0.46 -13.74 -0.80
CA ASN A 15 -0.40 -14.44 -1.74
C ASN A 15 -0.65 -13.63 -3.02
N LEU A 16 -0.90 -12.32 -2.89
CA LEU A 16 -1.05 -11.40 -4.01
C LEU A 16 0.26 -11.24 -4.79
N GLU A 17 1.39 -11.13 -4.10
CA GLU A 17 2.70 -11.04 -4.75
C GLU A 17 3.02 -12.32 -5.54
N ALA A 18 2.75 -13.50 -4.96
CA ALA A 18 2.90 -14.78 -5.65
C ALA A 18 1.99 -14.87 -6.89
N PHE A 19 0.76 -14.38 -6.81
CA PHE A 19 -0.17 -14.34 -7.93
C PHE A 19 0.32 -13.42 -9.06
N PHE A 20 0.79 -12.21 -8.72
CA PHE A 20 1.35 -11.29 -9.71
C PHE A 20 2.58 -11.86 -10.41
N ASN A 21 3.47 -12.50 -9.66
CA ASN A 21 4.64 -13.18 -10.21
C ASN A 21 4.24 -14.33 -11.16
N PHE A 22 3.21 -15.10 -10.81
CA PHE A 22 2.65 -16.11 -11.69
C PHE A 22 2.10 -15.49 -12.99
N CYS A 23 1.32 -14.40 -12.90
CA CYS A 23 0.79 -13.69 -14.08
C CYS A 23 1.90 -13.18 -15.00
N ILE A 24 2.96 -12.58 -14.44
CA ILE A 24 4.13 -12.10 -15.19
C ILE A 24 4.80 -13.24 -15.97
N GLN A 25 4.91 -14.43 -15.37
CA GLN A 25 5.54 -15.58 -16.02
C GLN A 25 4.67 -16.20 -17.13
N LYS A 26 3.34 -16.10 -17.02
CA LYS A 26 2.40 -16.72 -17.96
C LYS A 26 2.10 -15.84 -19.18
N ASP A 27 2.09 -14.52 -19.02
CA ASP A 27 1.79 -13.59 -20.12
C ASP A 27 2.55 -12.26 -19.97
N PRO A 28 3.41 -11.89 -20.94
CA PRO A 28 4.13 -10.61 -20.91
C PRO A 28 3.20 -9.38 -20.93
N VAL A 29 1.98 -9.48 -21.47
CA VAL A 29 0.99 -8.40 -21.43
C VAL A 29 0.50 -8.17 -19.99
N LEU A 30 0.21 -9.25 -19.25
CA LEU A 30 -0.13 -9.16 -17.83
C LEU A 30 1.04 -8.60 -17.02
N GLY A 31 2.27 -9.01 -17.34
CA GLY A 31 3.46 -8.48 -16.69
C GLY A 31 3.62 -6.97 -16.87
N LYS A 32 3.33 -6.45 -18.08
CA LYS A 32 3.32 -5.01 -18.33
C LYS A 32 2.23 -4.30 -17.53
N ILE A 33 1.00 -4.81 -17.52
CA ILE A 33 -0.11 -4.22 -16.73
C ILE A 33 0.25 -4.13 -15.25
N ILE A 34 0.82 -5.20 -14.68
CA ILE A 34 1.24 -5.24 -13.28
C ILE A 34 2.35 -4.22 -13.01
N ALA A 35 3.36 -4.14 -13.88
CA ALA A 35 4.46 -3.18 -13.74
C ALA A 35 3.95 -1.73 -13.81
N ASP A 36 3.13 -1.40 -14.81
CA ASP A 36 2.59 -0.05 -15.02
C ASP A 36 1.73 0.43 -13.82
N ASN A 37 1.11 -0.50 -13.08
CA ASN A 37 0.28 -0.19 -11.91
C ASN A 37 1.04 -0.30 -10.57
N LYS A 38 2.21 -0.94 -10.52
CA LYS A 38 3.02 -1.05 -9.29
C LYS A 38 3.45 0.32 -8.77
N ASP A 39 3.79 1.22 -9.69
CA ASP A 39 4.11 2.61 -9.38
C ASP A 39 2.91 3.37 -8.77
N LEU A 40 1.68 3.02 -9.17
CA LEU A 40 0.48 3.62 -8.57
C LEU A 40 0.32 3.20 -7.10
N LEU A 41 0.59 1.93 -6.77
CA LEU A 41 0.56 1.47 -5.38
C LEU A 41 1.59 2.21 -4.53
N THR A 42 2.83 2.34 -5.01
CA THR A 42 3.88 3.09 -4.30
C THR A 42 3.48 4.56 -4.08
N ARG A 43 2.83 5.18 -5.06
CA ARG A 43 2.32 6.55 -4.92
C ARG A 43 1.21 6.65 -3.88
N VAL A 44 0.27 5.72 -3.87
CA VAL A 44 -0.82 5.66 -2.88
C VAL A 44 -0.24 5.53 -1.46
N ASP A 45 0.75 4.67 -1.24
CA ASP A 45 1.40 4.51 0.06
C ASP A 45 2.14 5.78 0.52
N SER A 46 2.80 6.46 -0.42
CA SER A 46 3.48 7.73 -0.15
C SER A 46 2.47 8.82 0.23
N ASP A 47 1.41 8.98 -0.54
CA ASP A 47 0.36 9.98 -0.28
C ASP A 47 -0.36 9.70 1.04
N ALA A 48 -0.67 8.43 1.33
CA ALA A 48 -1.27 8.03 2.61
C ALA A 48 -0.34 8.31 3.80
N SER A 49 0.95 8.06 3.65
CA SER A 49 1.96 8.36 4.68
C SER A 49 2.09 9.86 4.93
N ASN A 50 2.10 10.67 3.87
CA ASN A 50 2.12 12.13 3.95
C ASN A 50 0.87 12.66 4.67
N LEU A 51 -0.31 12.20 4.25
CA LEU A 51 -1.58 12.58 4.87
C LEU A 51 -1.62 12.23 6.36
N LYS A 52 -1.16 11.03 6.74
CA LYS A 52 -1.07 10.60 8.14
C LYS A 52 -0.14 11.50 8.96
N SER A 53 0.98 11.92 8.37
CA SER A 53 1.95 12.83 9.01
C SER A 53 1.37 14.23 9.22
N GLU A 54 0.74 14.79 8.19
CA GLU A 54 0.08 16.10 8.26
C GLU A 54 -1.05 16.11 9.30
N PHE A 55 -1.87 15.07 9.32
CA PHE A 55 -2.94 14.92 10.30
C PHE A 55 -2.39 14.95 11.73
N ARG A 56 -1.36 14.14 12.02
CA ARG A 56 -0.73 14.12 13.35
C ARG A 56 -0.17 15.48 13.74
N THR A 57 0.47 16.18 12.81
CA THR A 57 1.01 17.52 13.04
C THR A 57 -0.10 18.51 13.40
N LYS A 58 -1.19 18.54 12.63
CA LYS A 58 -2.33 19.42 12.89
C LYS A 58 -2.99 19.13 14.25
N VAL A 59 -3.19 17.85 14.58
CA VAL A 59 -3.72 17.45 15.88
C VAL A 59 -2.81 17.91 17.02
N ALA A 60 -1.49 17.69 16.91
CA ALA A 60 -0.54 18.12 17.92
C ALA A 60 -0.53 19.64 18.13
N GLN A 61 -0.64 20.43 17.05
CA GLN A 61 -0.74 21.88 17.11
C GLN A 61 -2.01 22.33 17.83
N GLN A 62 -3.16 21.73 17.50
CA GLN A 62 -4.44 22.06 18.13
C GLN A 62 -4.44 21.70 19.63
N VAL A 63 -3.98 20.50 19.99
CA VAL A 63 -3.85 20.07 21.39
C VAL A 63 -2.91 21.02 22.16
N SER A 64 -1.78 21.40 21.57
CA SER A 64 -0.83 22.33 22.20
C SER A 64 -1.42 23.71 22.41
N ALA A 65 -2.24 24.20 21.48
CA ALA A 65 -2.90 25.50 21.59
C ALA A 65 -3.93 25.50 22.74
N VAL A 66 -4.73 24.45 22.87
CA VAL A 66 -5.71 24.30 23.96
C VAL A 66 -5.01 24.23 25.32
N TYR A 67 -3.94 23.45 25.44
CA TYR A 67 -3.20 23.31 26.70
C TYR A 67 -2.66 24.65 27.22
N LYS A 68 -2.10 25.48 26.33
CA LYS A 68 -1.58 26.82 26.69
C LYS A 68 -2.66 27.83 27.10
N GLN A 69 -3.91 27.62 26.68
CA GLN A 69 -5.04 28.48 27.06
C GLN A 69 -5.67 28.09 28.41
N SER A 70 -5.35 26.90 28.90
CA SER A 70 -5.80 26.41 30.22
C SER A 70 -4.85 26.74 31.37
N GLU A 71 -3.70 27.35 31.08
CA GLU A 71 -2.76 27.93 32.07
C GLU A 71 -3.12 29.40 32.36
#